data_AF-A0A0D9S1F0-F1
#
_entry.id   AF-A0A0D9S1F0-F1
#
_cell.length_a   1.000
_cell.length_b   1.000
_cell.length_c   1.000
_cell.angle_alpha   90.00
_cell.angle_beta   90.00
_cell.angle_gamma   90.00
#
_symmetry.space_group_name_H-M   'P 1'
#
loop_
_entity.id
_entity.type
_entity.pdbx_description
1 polymer ?
#
loop_
_entity_poly.entity_id
_entity_poly.type
_entity_poly.pdbx_seq_one_letter_code
_entity_poly.pdbx_strand_id
1 'polypeptide(L)'
;MWGKIVCLCTGVMGVCCTALLVAVVARKLEFNKAEKHVHNFMMDIQYTKEMKESAARVLQEAWMFYKHTRRKESRAARRHQRRLLAAINAFRQVRLKHRKLQEQVNSMVDISKMHMILYDLQQNLSSSHRALEKQIDTLAGKLDALTELLSTALGPRQLPEPSQQST
;
A
#
# COMPACT_ATOMS: atom_id res chain seq x y z
N MET A 1 -62.57 14.86 0.63
CA MET A 1 -61.69 13.71 0.93
C MET A 1 -60.58 13.53 -0.11
N TRP A 2 -60.90 13.45 -1.41
CA TRP A 2 -59.95 13.22 -2.50
C TRP A 2 -58.72 14.17 -2.56
N GLY A 3 -58.91 15.48 -2.33
CA GLY A 3 -57.78 16.44 -2.37
C GLY A 3 -56.71 16.24 -1.28
N LYS A 4 -57.09 15.69 -0.12
CA LYS A 4 -56.14 15.37 0.96
C LYS A 4 -55.25 14.19 0.59
N ILE A 5 -55.80 13.19 -0.11
CA ILE A 5 -55.06 12.01 -0.58
C ILE A 5 -54.05 12.43 -1.65
N VAL A 6 -54.46 13.26 -2.62
CA VAL A 6 -53.55 13.78 -3.66
C VAL A 6 -52.39 14.55 -3.06
N CYS A 7 -52.66 15.46 -2.10
CA CYS A 7 -51.61 16.21 -1.41
C CYS A 7 -50.62 15.30 -0.68
N LEU A 8 -51.09 14.25 -0.02
CA LEU A 8 -50.24 13.30 0.68
C LEU A 8 -49.36 12.49 -0.29
N CYS A 9 -49.94 12.00 -1.39
CA CYS A 9 -49.21 11.28 -2.43
C CYS A 9 -48.14 12.16 -3.10
N THR A 10 -48.47 13.41 -3.43
CA THR A 10 -47.51 14.38 -3.99
C THR A 10 -46.39 14.71 -2.99
N GLY A 11 -46.71 14.84 -1.70
CA GLY A 11 -45.72 15.04 -0.66
C GLY A 11 -44.73 13.87 -0.56
N VAL A 12 -45.22 12.63 -0.54
CA VAL A 12 -44.37 11.43 -0.52
C VAL A 12 -43.48 11.35 -1.76
N MET A 13 -44.05 11.58 -2.95
CA MET A 13 -43.29 11.65 -4.21
C MET A 13 -42.18 12.71 -4.15
N GLY A 14 -42.47 13.90 -3.62
CA GLY A 14 -41.48 14.97 -3.47
C GLY A 14 -40.32 14.59 -2.55
N VAL A 15 -40.60 13.92 -1.43
CA VAL A 15 -39.55 13.42 -0.52
C VAL A 15 -38.71 12.33 -1.20
N CYS A 16 -39.35 11.38 -1.90
CA CYS A 16 -38.64 10.35 -2.66
C CYS A 16 -37.75 10.94 -3.76
N CYS A 17 -38.24 11.93 -4.51
CA CYS A 17 -37.46 12.64 -5.52
C CYS A 17 -36.25 13.36 -4.91
N THR A 18 -36.45 14.01 -3.75
CA THR A 18 -35.37 14.72 -3.06
C THR A 18 -34.29 13.75 -2.57
N ALA A 19 -34.69 12.61 -1.99
CA ALA A 19 -33.76 11.58 -1.55
C ALA A 19 -32.93 11.01 -2.71
N LEU A 20 -33.57 10.72 -3.85
CA LEU A 20 -32.88 10.27 -5.05
C LEU A 20 -31.91 11.32 -5.59
N LEU A 21 -32.32 12.58 -5.61
CA LEU A 21 -31.48 13.68 -6.10
C LEU A 21 -30.22 13.82 -5.24
N VAL A 22 -30.35 13.81 -3.91
CA VAL A 22 -29.20 13.85 -2.99
C VAL A 22 -28.26 12.67 -3.23
N ALA A 23 -28.81 11.45 -3.40
CA ALA A 23 -28.01 10.26 -3.66
C ALA A 23 -27.28 10.31 -5.01
N VAL A 24 -27.87 10.91 -6.05
CA VAL A 24 -27.24 11.07 -7.37
C VAL A 24 -26.16 12.15 -7.32
N VAL A 25 -26.45 13.29 -6.69
CA VAL A 25 -25.49 14.39 -6.53
C VAL A 25 -24.28 13.93 -5.73
N ALA A 26 -24.47 13.20 -4.62
CA ALA A 26 -23.37 12.64 -3.84
C ALA A 26 -22.43 11.78 -4.70
N ARG A 27 -22.99 10.85 -5.49
CA ARG A 27 -22.20 9.98 -6.40
C ARG A 27 -21.48 10.75 -7.51
N LYS A 28 -22.02 11.88 -7.97
CA LYS A 28 -21.39 12.71 -8.99
C LYS A 28 -20.31 13.65 -8.44
N LEU A 29 -20.36 13.97 -7.15
CA LEU A 29 -19.37 14.79 -6.45
C LEU A 29 -18.18 13.98 -5.92
N GLU A 30 -18.33 12.65 -5.81
CA GLU A 30 -17.22 11.77 -5.46
C GLU A 30 -16.19 11.75 -6.61
N PHE A 31 -14.97 12.22 -6.32
CA PHE A 31 -13.85 12.16 -7.25
C PHE A 31 -13.59 10.71 -7.69
N ASN A 32 -13.39 10.51 -8.98
CA ASN A 32 -12.97 9.22 -9.49
C ASN A 32 -11.56 8.86 -8.95
N LYS A 33 -11.23 7.57 -8.88
CA LYS A 33 -9.94 7.07 -8.37
C LYS A 33 -8.74 7.70 -9.09
N ALA A 34 -8.85 7.91 -10.40
CA ALA A 34 -7.81 8.57 -11.21
C ALA A 34 -7.65 10.05 -10.88
N GLU A 35 -8.76 10.79 -10.75
CA GLU A 35 -8.76 12.21 -10.37
C GLU A 35 -8.17 12.40 -8.97
N LYS A 36 -8.53 11.51 -8.03
CA LYS A 36 -8.01 11.53 -6.66
C LYS A 36 -6.50 11.29 -6.61
N HIS A 37 -5.97 10.43 -7.49
CA HIS A 37 -4.53 10.20 -7.62
C HIS A 37 -3.80 11.44 -8.14
N VAL A 38 -4.32 12.08 -9.20
CA VAL A 38 -3.76 13.33 -9.74
C VAL A 38 -3.85 14.45 -8.72
N HIS A 39 -4.98 14.60 -8.03
CA HIS A 39 -5.17 15.60 -6.98
C HIS A 39 -4.17 15.41 -5.84
N ASN A 40 -3.99 14.19 -5.35
CA ASN A 40 -3.01 13.90 -4.30
C ASN A 40 -1.58 14.19 -4.76
N PHE A 41 -1.23 13.88 -6.01
CA PHE A 41 0.07 14.20 -6.56
C PHE A 41 0.30 15.71 -6.65
N MET A 42 -0.69 16.48 -7.11
CA MET A 42 -0.62 17.93 -7.17
C MET A 42 -0.46 18.54 -5.77
N MET A 43 -1.25 18.08 -4.81
CA MET A 43 -1.17 18.53 -3.43
C MET A 43 0.17 18.17 -2.77
N ASP A 44 0.75 17.00 -3.07
CA ASP A 44 2.06 16.59 -2.56
C ASP A 44 3.18 17.51 -3.05
N ILE A 45 3.18 17.85 -4.35
CA ILE A 45 4.11 18.83 -4.92
C ILE A 45 3.95 20.19 -4.23
N GLN A 46 2.71 20.65 -4.02
CA GLN A 46 2.45 21.93 -3.37
C GLN A 46 2.97 21.95 -1.93
N TYR A 47 2.63 20.93 -1.11
CA TYR A 47 3.09 20.87 0.27
C TYR A 47 4.60 20.74 0.38
N THR A 48 5.24 20.00 -0.54
CA THR A 48 6.70 19.91 -0.58
C THR A 48 7.33 21.29 -0.84
N LYS A 49 6.75 22.11 -1.72
CA LYS A 49 7.19 23.49 -1.95
C LYS A 49 6.99 24.35 -0.71
N GLU A 50 5.80 24.34 -0.12
CA GLU A 50 5.49 25.10 1.10
C GLU A 50 6.39 24.72 2.28
N MET A 51 6.75 23.44 2.40
CA MET A 51 7.64 22.94 3.46
C MET A 51 9.06 23.46 3.29
N LYS A 52 9.58 23.49 2.06
CA LYS A 52 10.89 24.09 1.74
C LYS A 52 10.89 25.59 1.99
N GLU A 53 9.85 26.30 1.58
CA GLU A 53 9.72 27.74 1.79
C GLU A 53 9.65 28.09 3.29
N SER A 54 8.84 27.34 4.04
CA SER A 54 8.68 27.54 5.48
C SER A 54 9.99 27.25 6.23
N ALA A 55 10.73 26.21 5.83
CA ALA A 55 12.05 25.92 6.37
C ALA A 55 13.05 27.05 6.09
N ALA A 56 13.06 27.60 4.87
CA ALA A 56 13.91 28.74 4.51
C ALA A 56 13.61 29.97 5.37
N ARG A 57 12.32 30.27 5.61
CA ARG A 57 11.91 31.38 6.49
C ARG A 57 12.37 31.18 7.94
N VAL A 58 12.31 29.95 8.47
CA VAL A 58 12.83 29.62 9.80
C VAL A 58 14.33 29.88 9.88
N LEU A 59 15.10 29.42 8.88
CA LEU A 59 16.55 29.65 8.84
C LEU A 59 16.90 31.13 8.74
N GLN A 60 16.16 31.88 7.91
CA GLN A 60 16.36 33.33 7.75
C GLN A 60 16.13 34.09 9.06
N GLU A 61 15.02 33.81 9.76
CA GLU A 61 14.71 34.47 11.04
C GLU A 61 15.66 34.01 12.16
N ALA A 62 16.12 32.75 12.14
CA ALA A 62 17.12 32.25 13.08
C ALA A 62 18.47 32.96 12.91
N TRP A 63 18.92 33.13 11.67
CA TRP A 63 20.12 33.89 11.34
C TRP A 63 20.00 35.37 11.75
N MET A 64 18.88 36.01 11.42
CA MET A 64 18.64 37.41 11.77
C MET A 64 18.55 37.62 13.29
N PHE A 65 17.94 36.68 14.01
CA PHE A 65 17.94 36.67 15.47
C PHE A 65 19.36 36.58 16.05
N TYR A 66 20.18 35.65 15.55
CA TYR A 66 21.57 35.51 15.98
C TYR A 66 22.38 36.78 15.71
N LYS A 67 22.27 37.36 14.51
CA LYS A 67 22.96 38.58 14.11
C LYS A 67 22.65 39.77 15.02
N HIS A 68 21.37 40.03 15.32
CA HIS A 68 20.98 41.17 16.16
C HIS A 68 21.27 40.94 17.65
N THR A 69 21.22 39.68 18.10
CA THR A 69 21.67 39.29 19.44
C THR A 69 23.17 39.58 19.60
N ARG A 70 23.99 39.23 18.60
CA ARG A 70 25.43 39.54 18.60
C ARG A 70 25.74 41.04 18.56
N ARG A 71 24.91 41.84 17.89
CA ARG A 71 25.02 43.32 17.85
C ARG A 71 24.49 44.01 19.13
N LYS A 72 24.02 43.26 20.14
CA LYS A 72 23.40 43.79 21.37
C LYS A 72 22.17 44.67 21.13
N GLU A 73 21.47 44.48 20.01
CA GLU A 73 20.27 45.24 19.67
C GLU A 73 19.00 44.56 20.25
N SER A 74 18.73 44.76 21.55
CA SER A 74 17.67 44.02 22.28
C SER A 74 16.26 44.19 21.68
N ARG A 75 15.92 45.37 21.13
CA ARG A 75 14.61 45.61 20.51
C ARG A 75 14.44 44.84 19.20
N ALA A 76 15.49 44.78 18.36
CA ALA A 76 15.48 44.04 17.10
C ALA A 76 15.51 42.52 17.33
N ALA A 77 16.32 42.06 18.29
CA ALA A 77 16.39 40.65 18.69
C ALA A 77 15.02 40.11 19.14
N ARG A 78 14.28 40.85 19.98
CA ARG A 78 12.91 40.45 20.40
C ARG A 78 11.89 40.41 19.26
N ARG A 79 12.07 41.22 18.21
CA ARG A 79 11.21 41.16 17.01
C ARG A 79 11.50 39.90 16.19
N HIS A 80 12.77 39.63 15.90
CA HIS A 80 13.18 38.43 15.17
C HIS A 80 12.89 37.14 15.94
N GLN A 81 12.99 37.12 17.27
CA GLN A 81 12.59 35.97 18.09
C GLN A 81 11.10 35.65 17.95
N ARG A 82 10.21 36.66 17.97
CA ARG A 82 8.77 36.45 17.75
C ARG A 82 8.47 35.94 16.34
N ARG A 83 9.14 36.49 15.33
CA ARG A 83 9.01 36.02 13.93
C ARG A 83 9.54 34.60 13.75
N LEU A 84 10.65 34.27 14.40
CA LEU A 84 11.21 32.91 14.41
C LEU A 84 10.22 31.92 15.04
N LEU A 85 9.65 32.23 16.20
CA LEU A 85 8.64 31.38 16.84
C LEU A 85 7.40 31.21 15.95
N ALA A 86 6.93 32.28 15.32
CA ALA A 86 5.83 32.21 14.37
C ALA A 86 6.17 31.34 13.15
N ALA A 87 7.38 31.48 12.59
CA ALA A 87 7.86 30.66 11.48
C ALA A 87 7.99 29.18 11.86
N ILE A 88 8.48 28.87 13.07
CA ILE A 88 8.56 27.50 13.59
C ILE A 88 7.15 26.91 13.74
N ASN A 89 6.20 27.68 14.26
CA ASN A 89 4.82 27.21 14.39
C ASN A 89 4.18 26.96 13.02
N ALA A 90 4.37 27.87 12.06
CA ALA A 90 3.91 27.70 10.68
C ALA A 90 4.53 26.45 10.02
N PHE A 91 5.85 26.26 10.17
CA PHE A 91 6.54 25.07 9.67
C PHE A 91 5.99 23.78 10.27
N ARG A 92 5.71 23.76 11.58
CA ARG A 92 5.09 22.60 12.25
C ARG A 92 3.70 22.29 11.67
N GLN A 93 2.89 23.31 11.41
CA GLN A 93 1.56 23.13 10.80
C GLN A 93 1.66 22.57 9.37
N VAL A 94 2.54 23.12 8.54
CA VAL A 94 2.77 22.63 7.17
C VAL A 94 3.26 21.18 7.20
N ARG A 95 4.22 20.86 8.07
CA ARG A 95 4.74 19.49 8.24
C ARG A 95 3.65 18.49 8.65
N LEU A 96 2.76 18.89 9.56
CA LEU A 96 1.63 18.05 9.97
C LEU A 96 0.63 17.83 8.82
N LYS A 97 0.33 18.87 8.03
CA LYS A 97 -0.55 18.75 6.86
C LYS A 97 0.06 17.83 5.79
N HIS A 98 1.34 17.99 5.51
CA HIS A 98 2.06 17.12 4.58
C HIS A 98 2.05 15.66 5.04
N ARG A 99 2.30 15.39 6.34
CA ARG A 99 2.25 14.03 6.90
C ARG A 99 0.86 13.40 6.76
N LYS A 100 -0.20 14.16 7.05
CA LYS A 100 -1.59 13.66 6.90
C LYS A 100 -1.91 13.31 5.44
N LEU A 101 -1.45 14.13 4.49
CA LEU A 101 -1.62 13.82 3.07
C LEU A 101 -0.86 12.55 2.68
N GLN A 102 0.37 12.39 3.17
CA GLN A 102 1.18 11.20 2.93
C GLN A 102 0.52 9.93 3.51
N GLU A 103 -0.03 10.00 4.72
CA GLU A 103 -0.81 8.91 5.34
C GLU A 103 -2.04 8.55 4.48
N GLN A 104 -2.76 9.55 3.95
CA GLN A 104 -3.91 9.34 3.07
C GLN A 104 -3.53 8.74 1.71
N VAL A 105 -2.40 9.14 1.14
CA VAL A 105 -1.84 8.54 -0.08
C VAL A 105 -1.44 7.10 0.17
N ASN A 106 -0.75 6.82 1.29
CA ASN A 106 -0.32 5.47 1.61
C ASN A 106 -1.52 4.52 1.71
N SER A 107 -2.56 4.91 2.46
CA SER A 107 -3.81 4.16 2.56
C SER A 107 -4.47 3.84 1.21
N MET A 108 -4.40 4.76 0.24
CA MET A 108 -4.97 4.56 -1.09
C MET A 108 -4.20 3.53 -1.94
N VAL A 109 -2.89 3.40 -1.71
CA VAL A 109 -1.98 2.56 -2.51
C VAL A 109 -1.65 1.24 -1.80
N ASP A 110 -2.01 1.08 -0.53
CA ASP A 110 -1.70 -0.10 0.29
C ASP A 110 -2.21 -1.41 -0.34
N ILE A 111 -3.40 -1.42 -0.95
CA ILE A 111 -3.92 -2.61 -1.66
C ILE A 111 -3.03 -2.97 -2.86
N SER A 112 -2.58 -1.99 -3.64
CA SER A 112 -1.68 -2.22 -4.77
C SER A 112 -0.30 -2.70 -4.32
N LYS A 113 0.22 -2.17 -3.20
CA LYS A 113 1.48 -2.64 -2.59
C LYS A 113 1.34 -4.07 -2.08
N MET A 114 0.23 -4.42 -1.42
CA MET A 114 -0.06 -5.79 -1.00
C MET A 114 -0.07 -6.76 -2.18
N HIS A 115 -0.73 -6.41 -3.30
CA HIS A 115 -0.71 -7.25 -4.50
C HIS A 115 0.70 -7.42 -5.07
N MET A 116 1.52 -6.36 -5.07
CA MET A 116 2.91 -6.44 -5.52
C MET A 116 3.75 -7.39 -4.64
N ILE A 117 3.62 -7.27 -3.32
CA ILE A 117 4.30 -8.16 -2.36
C ILE A 117 3.80 -9.61 -2.53
N LEU A 118 2.49 -9.81 -2.64
CA LEU A 118 1.90 -11.13 -2.83
C LEU A 118 2.41 -11.80 -4.11
N TYR A 119 2.51 -11.03 -5.20
CA TYR A 119 3.03 -11.51 -6.47
C TYR A 119 4.50 -11.96 -6.36
N ASP A 120 5.34 -11.17 -5.68
CA ASP A 120 6.74 -11.52 -5.43
C ASP A 120 6.86 -12.80 -4.56
N LEU A 121 6.07 -12.89 -3.48
CA LEU A 121 6.00 -14.10 -2.65
C LEU A 121 5.55 -15.33 -3.43
N GLN A 122 4.55 -15.19 -4.31
CA GLN A 122 4.07 -16.28 -5.15
C GLN A 122 5.14 -16.74 -6.15
N GLN A 123 5.88 -15.81 -6.75
CA GLN A 123 7.00 -16.15 -7.63
C GLN A 123 8.10 -16.91 -6.88
N ASN A 124 8.45 -16.46 -5.67
CA ASN A 124 9.43 -17.12 -4.81
C ASN A 124 8.97 -18.51 -4.34
N LEU A 125 7.69 -18.67 -4.01
CA LEU A 125 7.12 -19.97 -3.66
C LEU A 125 7.12 -20.92 -4.86
N SER A 126 6.76 -20.42 -6.05
CA SER A 126 6.73 -21.22 -7.27
C SER A 126 8.12 -21.68 -7.69
N SER A 127 9.15 -20.82 -7.54
CA SER A 127 10.53 -21.19 -7.83
C SER A 127 11.05 -22.24 -6.84
N SER A 128 10.72 -22.11 -5.56
CA SER A 128 11.02 -23.10 -4.53
C SER A 128 10.32 -24.45 -4.80
N HIS A 129 9.03 -24.43 -5.15
CA HIS A 129 8.27 -25.62 -5.51
C HIS A 129 8.92 -26.36 -6.69
N ARG A 130 9.29 -25.63 -7.75
CA ARG A 130 9.99 -26.22 -8.91
C ARG A 130 11.35 -26.80 -8.54
N ALA A 131 12.07 -26.19 -7.60
CA ALA A 131 13.34 -26.73 -7.11
C ALA A 131 13.12 -28.03 -6.31
N LEU A 132 12.08 -28.07 -5.49
CA LEU A 132 11.69 -29.24 -4.71
C LEU A 132 11.27 -30.41 -5.62
N GLU A 133 10.44 -30.13 -6.63
CA GLU A 133 9.97 -31.10 -7.62
C GLU A 133 11.16 -31.74 -8.37
N LYS A 134 12.14 -30.94 -8.81
CA LYS A 134 13.38 -31.46 -9.39
C LYS A 134 14.18 -32.35 -8.44
N GLN A 135 14.22 -32.04 -7.14
CA GLN A 135 14.91 -32.88 -6.17
C GLN A 135 14.18 -34.21 -5.97
N ILE A 136 12.84 -34.19 -5.94
CA ILE A 136 12.01 -35.39 -5.86
C ILE A 136 12.22 -36.26 -7.10
N ASP A 137 12.19 -35.69 -8.30
CA ASP A 137 12.45 -36.42 -9.55
C ASP A 137 13.84 -37.06 -9.55
N THR A 138 14.86 -36.32 -9.08
CA THR A 138 16.23 -36.84 -8.97
C THR A 138 16.30 -37.99 -7.97
N LEU A 139 15.57 -37.90 -6.85
CA LEU A 139 15.54 -38.94 -5.82
C LEU A 139 14.78 -40.18 -6.31
N ALA A 140 13.67 -40.00 -7.02
CA ALA A 140 12.91 -41.06 -7.67
C ALA A 140 13.81 -41.82 -8.68
N GLY A 141 14.53 -41.11 -9.55
CA GLY A 141 15.47 -41.74 -10.49
C GLY A 141 16.60 -42.52 -9.80
N LYS A 142 17.10 -42.05 -8.64
CA LYS A 142 18.06 -42.80 -7.84
C LYS A 142 17.47 -44.07 -7.23
N LEU A 143 16.22 -44.02 -6.79
CA LEU A 143 15.50 -45.19 -6.26
C LEU A 143 15.23 -46.23 -7.36
N ASP A 144 14.86 -45.80 -8.56
CA ASP A 144 14.68 -46.69 -9.71
C ASP A 144 15.99 -47.38 -10.09
N ALA A 145 17.09 -46.62 -10.17
CA ALA A 145 18.42 -47.19 -10.43
C ALA A 145 18.86 -48.20 -9.36
N LEU A 146 18.57 -47.93 -8.08
CA LEU A 146 18.83 -48.88 -7.01
C LEU A 146 17.97 -50.14 -7.15
N THR A 147 16.69 -49.99 -7.51
CA THR A 147 15.76 -51.11 -7.71
C THR A 147 16.22 -51.99 -8.87
N GLU A 148 16.67 -51.37 -9.97
CA GLU A 148 17.22 -52.06 -11.13
C GLU A 148 18.51 -52.82 -10.76
N LEU A 149 19.45 -52.18 -10.07
CA LEU A 149 20.67 -52.84 -9.57
C LEU A 149 20.34 -54.02 -8.63
N LEU A 150 19.36 -53.86 -7.74
CA LEU A 150 18.93 -54.93 -6.85
C LEU A 150 18.31 -56.10 -7.64
N SER A 151 17.47 -55.80 -8.64
CA SER A 151 16.86 -56.82 -9.50
C SER A 151 17.89 -57.57 -10.36
N THR A 152 18.92 -56.88 -10.85
CA THR A 152 20.03 -57.52 -11.57
C THR A 152 20.92 -58.35 -10.64
N ALA A 153 21.17 -57.88 -9.42
CA ALA A 153 21.91 -58.63 -8.40
C ALA A 153 21.13 -59.83 -7.85
N LEU A 154 19.79 -59.77 -7.85
CA LEU A 154 18.89 -60.87 -7.46
C LEU A 154 18.42 -61.75 -8.64
N GLY A 155 19.04 -61.64 -9.82
CA GLY A 155 18.82 -62.54 -10.96
C GLY A 155 18.93 -64.03 -10.58
N PRO A 156 18.16 -64.91 -11.23
CA PRO A 156 17.30 -65.91 -10.60
C PRO A 156 18.07 -66.99 -9.84
N ARG A 157 17.77 -67.11 -8.54
CA ARG A 157 18.12 -68.28 -7.73
C ARG A 157 17.24 -69.46 -8.20
N GLN A 158 17.75 -70.28 -9.12
CA GLN A 158 17.08 -71.53 -9.51
C GLN A 158 16.85 -72.39 -8.26
N LEU A 159 15.57 -72.65 -7.97
CA LEU A 159 15.12 -73.67 -7.04
C LEU A 159 15.10 -75.01 -7.81
N PRO A 160 15.80 -76.07 -7.37
CA PRO A 160 15.66 -77.37 -8.00
C PRO A 160 14.32 -77.98 -7.57
N GLU A 161 13.41 -78.14 -8.53
CA GLU A 161 12.20 -78.98 -8.41
C GLU A 161 12.61 -80.46 -8.19
N PRO A 162 12.07 -81.15 -7.16
CA PRO A 162 12.25 -82.58 -7.03
C PRO A 162 11.19 -83.34 -7.82
N SER A 163 11.64 -84.06 -8.85
CA SER A 163 11.36 -85.51 -9.09
C SER A 163 9.88 -85.92 -9.32
N GLN A 164 9.46 -86.59 -10.39
CA GLN A 164 9.92 -87.89 -10.88
C GLN A 164 9.27 -88.21 -12.23
N GLN A 165 10.06 -88.92 -13.04
CA GLN A 165 9.77 -89.47 -14.35
C GLN A 165 9.03 -90.81 -14.21
N SER A 166 8.00 -91.01 -15.03
CA SER A 166 7.29 -92.27 -15.19
C SER A 166 8.14 -93.34 -15.90
N THR A 167 7.87 -94.60 -15.51
CA THR A 167 8.26 -95.91 -16.11
C THR A 167 9.70 -96.36 -15.97
#